data_AF-A0A2D7ISH0-F1
#
_entry.id   AF-A0A2D7ISH0-F1
#
_cell.length_a   1.000
_cell.length_b   1.000
_cell.length_c   1.000
_cell.angle_alpha   90.00
_cell.angle_beta   90.00
_cell.angle_gamma   90.00
#
_symmetry.space_group_name_H-M   'P 1'
#
loop_
_entity.id
_entity.type
_entity.pdbx_description
1 polymer ?
#
loop_
_entity_poly.entity_id
_entity_poly.type
_entity_poly.pdbx_seq_one_letter_code
_entity_poly.pdbx_strand_id
1 'polypeptide(L)'
;MAFDMNGNLYITDTAIGGDRLIPRAYQYPGLIRIEHSSIDNISEDGISFTFIPGVPNGIDFWEKEDAMVLVTMGGNDKPGGTAIYKLPIELFPMKTVPAPLFNDVGRADGIAFSPKGTIITSRFSGDLLAIPINGQPRSLILEPFKAPADHRLLTLEDGSSILAVPEQDRTDPKPWNQNVKIIKIPKKF
;
A
#
# COMPACT_ATOMS: atom_id res chain seq x y z
N MET A 1 -1.48 3.56 5.65
CA MET A 1 -2.03 3.05 6.94
C MET A 1 -3.39 2.45 6.67
N ALA A 2 -3.79 1.44 7.45
CA ALA A 2 -5.08 0.76 7.31
C ALA A 2 -5.49 0.09 8.63
N PHE A 3 -6.77 -0.29 8.73
CA PHE A 3 -7.34 -1.00 9.88
C PHE A 3 -7.80 -2.39 9.44
N ASP A 4 -7.63 -3.41 10.30
CA ASP A 4 -8.30 -4.71 10.12
C ASP A 4 -9.74 -4.68 10.67
N MET A 5 -10.47 -5.80 10.54
CA MET A 5 -11.84 -5.93 11.07
C MET A 5 -11.95 -5.85 12.59
N ASN A 6 -10.84 -6.05 13.31
CA ASN A 6 -10.79 -5.97 14.77
C ASN A 6 -10.44 -4.56 15.26
N GLY A 7 -10.19 -3.62 14.35
CA GLY A 7 -9.80 -2.25 14.65
C GLY A 7 -8.31 -2.07 14.96
N ASN A 8 -7.47 -3.09 14.72
CA ASN A 8 -6.02 -2.93 14.87
C ASN A 8 -5.50 -2.03 13.75
N LEU A 9 -4.61 -1.10 14.08
CA LEU A 9 -4.01 -0.16 13.14
C LEU A 9 -2.68 -0.69 12.60
N TYR A 10 -2.51 -0.57 11.30
CA TYR A 10 -1.30 -0.98 10.57
C TYR A 10 -0.70 0.22 9.85
N ILE A 11 0.59 0.48 10.09
CA ILE A 11 1.34 1.61 9.53
C ILE A 11 2.60 1.09 8.89
N THR A 12 2.77 1.37 7.61
CA THR A 12 4.01 1.14 6.88
C THR A 12 4.98 2.29 7.14
N ASP A 13 6.18 1.95 7.58
CA ASP A 13 7.28 2.89 7.75
C ASP A 13 8.31 2.67 6.64
N THR A 14 8.45 3.67 5.78
CA THR A 14 9.44 3.66 4.71
C THR A 14 10.87 3.79 5.24
N ALA A 15 11.05 4.37 6.44
CA ALA A 15 12.33 4.81 6.99
C ALA A 15 13.17 5.71 6.03
N ILE A 16 12.56 6.23 4.95
CA ILE A 16 13.23 7.15 4.02
C ILE A 16 13.43 8.50 4.73
N GLY A 17 14.63 9.06 4.60
CA GLY A 17 14.96 10.37 5.17
C GLY A 17 15.81 10.31 6.44
N GLY A 18 16.09 9.11 6.98
CA GLY A 18 17.05 8.95 8.09
C GLY A 18 18.45 9.51 7.76
N ASP A 19 18.83 9.49 6.48
CA ASP A 19 20.05 10.09 5.93
C ASP A 19 20.08 11.63 6.00
N ARG A 20 18.91 12.26 6.18
CA ARG A 20 18.73 13.72 6.31
C ARG A 20 18.75 14.20 7.77
N LEU A 21 18.73 13.29 8.74
CA LEU A 21 18.76 13.62 10.16
C LEU A 21 20.18 13.95 10.64
N ILE A 22 20.27 14.64 11.78
CA ILE A 22 21.53 14.91 12.51
C ILE A 22 21.34 14.46 13.98
N PRO A 23 22.02 13.38 14.42
CA PRO A 23 22.88 12.48 13.63
C PRO A 23 22.07 11.68 12.61
N ARG A 24 22.74 11.22 11.55
CA ARG A 24 22.12 10.35 10.53
C ARG A 24 21.65 9.05 11.18
N ALA A 25 20.49 8.56 10.76
CA ALA A 25 19.94 7.28 11.17
C ALA A 25 19.98 6.27 10.01
N TYR A 26 20.25 5.00 10.35
CA TYR A 26 20.13 3.90 9.39
C TYR A 26 18.66 3.66 9.06
N GLN A 27 18.38 3.36 7.79
CA GLN A 27 17.03 3.05 7.34
C GLN A 27 16.64 1.64 7.81
N TYR A 28 15.55 1.53 8.57
CA TYR A 28 15.00 0.27 9.02
C TYR A 28 13.50 0.20 8.71
N PRO A 29 13.14 -0.01 7.43
CA PRO A 29 11.75 0.00 6.99
C PRO A 29 10.95 -1.17 7.57
N GLY A 30 9.65 -0.98 7.77
CA GLY A 30 8.81 -2.05 8.29
C GLY A 30 7.34 -1.72 8.42
N LEU A 31 6.67 -2.59 9.17
CA LEU A 31 5.26 -2.52 9.47
C LEU A 31 5.11 -2.41 10.98
N ILE A 32 4.47 -1.33 11.42
CA ILE A 32 4.03 -1.15 12.79
C ILE A 32 2.58 -1.64 12.86
N ARG A 33 2.27 -2.49 13.83
CA ARG A 33 0.90 -2.83 14.23
C ARG A 33 0.65 -2.28 15.62
N ILE A 34 -0.48 -1.62 15.80
CA ILE A 34 -0.99 -1.14 17.09
C ILE A 34 -2.32 -1.84 17.33
N GLU A 35 -2.41 -2.60 18.41
CA GLU A 35 -3.66 -3.24 18.81
C GLU A 35 -4.74 -2.21 19.10
N HIS A 36 -5.99 -2.52 18.74
CA HIS A 36 -7.12 -1.61 18.96
C HIS A 36 -7.21 -1.15 20.43
N SER A 37 -7.00 -2.07 21.37
CA SER A 37 -6.99 -1.78 22.81
C SER A 37 -5.90 -0.79 23.24
N SER A 38 -4.85 -0.63 22.44
CA SER A 38 -3.68 0.19 22.77
C SER A 38 -3.66 1.52 22.00
N ILE A 39 -4.66 1.80 21.15
CA ILE A 39 -4.72 3.04 20.35
C ILE A 39 -4.83 4.28 21.26
N ASP A 40 -5.69 4.23 22.28
CA ASP A 40 -5.89 5.35 23.20
C ASP A 40 -4.79 5.45 24.27
N ASN A 41 -4.02 4.37 24.48
CA ASN A 41 -2.91 4.35 25.43
C ASN A 41 -1.67 3.63 24.86
N ILE A 42 -0.99 4.30 23.93
CA ILE A 42 0.21 3.83 23.21
C ILE A 42 1.39 3.51 24.17
N SER A 43 1.31 3.90 25.45
CA SER A 43 2.34 3.59 26.45
C SER A 43 2.29 2.16 26.99
N GLU A 44 1.26 1.39 26.65
CA GLU A 44 1.07 -0.01 27.06
C GLU A 44 1.55 -1.02 25.99
N ASP A 45 1.61 -2.31 26.38
CA ASP A 45 1.80 -3.43 25.46
C ASP A 45 0.79 -3.40 24.30
N GLY A 46 1.08 -4.09 23.19
CA GLY A 46 0.19 -4.16 22.01
C GLY A 46 0.69 -3.40 20.78
N ILE A 47 1.90 -2.84 20.84
CA ILE A 47 2.62 -2.32 19.67
C ILE A 47 3.66 -3.34 19.24
N SER A 48 3.71 -3.64 17.94
CA SER A 48 4.72 -4.52 17.37
C SER A 48 5.30 -3.92 16.10
N PHE A 49 6.59 -4.20 15.86
CA PHE A 49 7.28 -3.83 14.63
C PHE A 49 7.75 -5.11 13.93
N THR A 50 7.47 -5.20 12.63
CA THR A 50 8.00 -6.24 11.76
C THR A 50 8.81 -5.58 10.64
N PHE A 51 10.08 -5.94 10.51
CA PHE A 51 10.89 -5.50 9.37
C PHE A 51 10.27 -6.00 8.06
N ILE A 52 10.10 -5.11 7.09
CA ILE A 52 9.61 -5.44 5.74
C ILE A 52 10.63 -4.94 4.71
N PRO A 53 11.22 -5.83 3.90
CA PRO A 53 12.21 -5.42 2.91
C PRO A 53 11.56 -4.65 1.76
N GLY A 54 12.36 -3.91 1.01
CA GLY A 54 11.89 -3.24 -0.22
C GLY A 54 11.20 -1.90 -0.01
N VAL A 55 11.22 -1.36 1.21
CA VAL A 55 10.62 -0.08 1.57
C VAL A 55 9.09 -0.10 1.41
N PRO A 56 8.35 -0.57 2.43
CA PRO A 56 6.89 -0.69 2.36
C PRO A 56 6.25 0.68 2.26
N ASN A 57 5.16 0.77 1.50
CA ASN A 57 4.46 2.02 1.23
C ASN A 57 2.94 1.83 1.38
N GLY A 58 2.13 1.81 0.33
CA GLY A 58 0.69 1.59 0.46
C GLY A 58 0.37 0.26 1.15
N ILE A 59 -0.64 0.30 2.00
CA ILE A 59 -1.17 -0.85 2.74
C ILE A 59 -2.67 -0.68 2.86
N ASP A 60 -3.40 -1.78 2.66
CA ASP A 60 -4.85 -1.82 2.86
C ASP A 60 -5.27 -3.23 3.33
N PHE A 61 -6.46 -3.32 3.93
CA PHE A 61 -7.01 -4.58 4.42
C PHE A 61 -7.86 -5.25 3.34
N TRP A 62 -7.55 -6.53 3.05
CA TRP A 62 -8.28 -7.31 2.07
C TRP A 62 -9.23 -8.29 2.76
N GLU A 63 -10.45 -7.83 3.03
CA GLU A 63 -11.48 -8.56 3.78
C GLU A 63 -11.72 -9.99 3.29
N LYS A 64 -11.70 -10.22 1.97
CA LYS A 64 -11.92 -11.55 1.38
C LYS A 64 -10.90 -12.61 1.79
N GLU A 65 -9.69 -12.17 2.10
CA GLU A 65 -8.55 -13.03 2.40
C GLU A 65 -8.13 -12.90 3.86
N ASP A 66 -8.86 -12.13 4.67
CA ASP A 66 -8.53 -11.77 6.05
C ASP A 66 -7.04 -11.44 6.23
N ALA A 67 -6.56 -10.47 5.44
CA ALA A 67 -5.14 -10.17 5.33
C ALA A 67 -4.87 -8.68 5.14
N MET A 68 -3.78 -8.20 5.73
CA MET A 68 -3.18 -6.94 5.31
C MET A 68 -2.40 -7.18 4.02
N VAL A 69 -2.59 -6.33 3.02
CA VAL A 69 -1.77 -6.36 1.80
C VAL A 69 -1.04 -5.05 1.67
N LEU A 70 0.27 -5.12 1.46
CA LEU A 70 1.10 -3.94 1.27
C LEU A 70 1.91 -4.05 -0.02
N VAL A 71 2.32 -2.89 -0.53
CA VAL A 71 3.23 -2.77 -1.66
C VAL A 71 4.55 -2.16 -1.22
N THR A 72 5.61 -2.45 -1.97
CA THR A 72 6.95 -1.92 -1.69
C THR A 72 7.51 -1.16 -2.88
N MET A 73 8.32 -0.13 -2.58
CA MET A 73 8.84 0.80 -3.59
C MET A 73 10.10 0.33 -4.30
N GLY A 74 10.81 -0.65 -3.75
CA GLY A 74 12.20 -0.95 -4.13
C GLY A 74 13.12 0.16 -3.62
N GLY A 75 14.03 -0.20 -2.71
CA GLY A 75 15.02 0.73 -2.16
C GLY A 75 15.90 1.37 -3.24
N ASN A 76 16.57 2.46 -2.89
CA ASN A 76 17.40 3.22 -3.84
C ASN A 76 18.66 2.44 -4.32
N ASP A 77 19.00 1.31 -3.69
CA ASP A 77 20.32 0.68 -3.79
C ASP A 77 20.34 -0.70 -4.47
N LYS A 78 19.20 -1.30 -4.83
CA LYS A 78 19.17 -2.58 -5.57
C LYS A 78 18.03 -2.65 -6.59
N PRO A 79 18.29 -3.08 -7.84
CA PRO A 79 17.24 -3.57 -8.73
C PRO A 79 16.51 -4.74 -8.05
N GLY A 80 15.18 -4.67 -7.97
CA GLY A 80 14.36 -5.61 -7.20
C GLY A 80 13.95 -5.03 -5.83
N GLY A 81 13.04 -5.73 -5.15
CA GLY A 81 12.46 -5.25 -3.88
C GLY A 81 11.21 -4.40 -4.05
N THR A 82 10.67 -4.29 -5.27
CA THR A 82 9.26 -3.95 -5.49
C THR A 82 8.45 -5.23 -5.43
N ALA A 83 7.45 -5.28 -4.57
CA ALA A 83 6.69 -6.49 -4.32
C ALA A 83 5.31 -6.13 -3.76
N ILE A 84 4.43 -7.12 -3.77
CA ILE A 84 3.16 -7.11 -3.05
C ILE A 84 3.20 -8.23 -2.05
N TYR A 85 3.02 -7.92 -0.77
CA TYR A 85 2.95 -8.90 0.31
C TYR A 85 1.51 -9.07 0.76
N LYS A 86 1.05 -10.31 0.86
CA LYS A 86 -0.18 -10.67 1.58
C LYS A 86 0.21 -11.19 2.96
N LEU A 87 -0.29 -10.55 4.00
CA LEU A 87 0.03 -10.81 5.40
C LEU A 87 -1.28 -11.22 6.12
N PRO A 88 -1.58 -12.53 6.17
CA PRO A 88 -2.78 -13.02 6.87
C PRO A 88 -2.82 -12.54 8.33
N ILE A 89 -4.02 -12.15 8.80
CA ILE A 89 -4.19 -11.54 10.13
C ILE A 89 -3.77 -12.51 11.24
N GLU A 90 -3.96 -13.82 11.06
CA GLU A 90 -3.58 -14.85 12.04
C GLU A 90 -2.06 -14.94 12.29
N LEU A 91 -1.23 -14.33 11.43
CA LEU A 91 0.22 -14.31 11.62
C LEU A 91 0.68 -13.22 12.60
N PHE A 92 -0.18 -12.29 13.00
CA PHE A 92 0.22 -11.18 13.87
C PHE A 92 0.20 -11.53 15.37
N PRO A 93 1.18 -11.06 16.17
CA PRO A 93 2.40 -10.35 15.75
C PRO A 93 3.37 -11.28 14.98
N MET A 94 3.81 -10.82 13.80
CA MET A 94 4.59 -11.66 12.89
C MET A 94 6.03 -11.83 13.37
N LYS A 95 6.47 -13.09 13.45
CA LYS A 95 7.88 -13.45 13.70
C LYS A 95 8.71 -13.45 12.41
N THR A 96 8.07 -13.77 11.29
CA THR A 96 8.71 -13.86 9.97
C THR A 96 7.76 -13.33 8.90
N VAL A 97 8.31 -12.59 7.94
CA VAL A 97 7.54 -12.10 6.79
C VAL A 97 7.35 -13.24 5.79
N PRO A 98 6.13 -13.51 5.31
CA PRO A 98 5.91 -14.50 4.27
C PRO A 98 6.58 -14.07 2.95
N ALA A 99 6.74 -15.02 2.04
CA ALA A 99 7.17 -14.69 0.68
C ALA A 99 6.16 -13.72 0.02
N PRO A 100 6.63 -12.78 -0.80
CA PRO A 100 5.75 -11.87 -1.51
C PRO A 100 4.80 -12.63 -2.45
N LEU A 101 3.56 -12.14 -2.54
CA LEU A 101 2.55 -12.64 -3.46
C LEU A 101 2.96 -12.36 -4.92
N PHE A 102 3.54 -11.19 -5.17
CA PHE A 102 4.12 -10.81 -6.45
C PHE A 102 5.45 -10.09 -6.25
N ASN A 103 6.44 -10.39 -7.09
CA ASN A 103 7.71 -9.67 -7.18
C ASN A 103 7.74 -8.79 -8.43
N ASP A 104 8.66 -7.82 -8.44
CA ASP A 104 8.99 -6.99 -9.60
C ASP A 104 7.77 -6.27 -10.21
N VAL A 105 6.85 -5.83 -9.36
CA VAL A 105 5.62 -5.13 -9.77
C VAL A 105 5.86 -3.69 -10.21
N GLY A 106 7.08 -3.18 -10.06
CA GLY A 106 7.46 -1.79 -10.25
C GLY A 106 7.24 -0.96 -8.99
N ARG A 107 7.83 0.24 -8.95
CA ARG A 107 7.83 1.11 -7.77
C ARG A 107 6.41 1.59 -7.46
N ALA A 108 5.79 0.95 -6.46
CA ALA A 108 4.39 1.10 -6.14
C ALA A 108 4.13 2.09 -4.99
N ASP A 109 2.98 2.76 -5.03
CA ASP A 109 2.51 3.69 -3.99
C ASP A 109 1.29 3.14 -3.27
N GLY A 110 0.09 3.45 -3.75
CA GLY A 110 -1.19 3.03 -3.18
C GLY A 110 -1.57 1.62 -3.53
N ILE A 111 -2.52 1.09 -2.77
CA ILE A 111 -3.17 -0.20 -3.01
C ILE A 111 -4.67 -0.10 -2.68
N ALA A 112 -5.49 -0.82 -3.43
CA ALA A 112 -6.91 -1.02 -3.13
C ALA A 112 -7.39 -2.34 -3.76
N PHE A 113 -8.56 -2.82 -3.33
CA PHE A 113 -9.15 -4.07 -3.84
C PHE A 113 -10.52 -3.80 -4.46
N SER A 114 -10.76 -4.38 -5.65
CA SER A 114 -12.11 -4.39 -6.21
C SER A 114 -13.02 -5.38 -5.45
N PRO A 115 -14.36 -5.27 -5.58
CA PRO A 115 -15.30 -6.25 -5.04
C PRO A 115 -15.08 -7.69 -5.53
N LYS A 116 -14.41 -7.90 -6.67
CA LYS A 116 -14.03 -9.26 -7.13
C LYS A 116 -12.75 -9.76 -6.48
N GLY A 117 -11.97 -8.90 -5.86
CA GLY A 117 -10.67 -9.22 -5.27
C GLY A 117 -9.50 -8.90 -6.21
N THR A 118 -9.71 -8.04 -7.22
CA THR A 118 -8.60 -7.55 -8.04
C THR A 118 -7.79 -6.55 -7.23
N ILE A 119 -6.50 -6.80 -7.07
CA ILE A 119 -5.55 -5.85 -6.47
C ILE A 119 -5.28 -4.75 -7.48
N ILE A 120 -5.37 -3.49 -7.06
CA ILE A 120 -5.04 -2.32 -7.89
C ILE A 120 -3.97 -1.53 -7.15
N THR A 121 -2.81 -1.34 -7.76
CA THR A 121 -1.72 -0.54 -7.21
C THR A 121 -1.26 0.55 -8.16
N SER A 122 -0.98 1.74 -7.64
CA SER A 122 -0.43 2.86 -8.40
C SER A 122 1.09 2.74 -8.47
N ARG A 123 1.67 3.12 -9.61
CA ARG A 123 3.12 3.02 -9.82
C ARG A 123 3.71 4.35 -10.23
N PHE A 124 4.94 4.62 -9.76
CA PHE A 124 5.67 5.84 -10.10
C PHE A 124 6.00 5.95 -11.60
N SER A 125 5.79 4.88 -12.38
CA SER A 125 5.82 4.89 -13.84
C SER A 125 4.68 5.67 -14.50
N GLY A 126 3.70 6.15 -13.72
CA GLY A 126 2.58 6.94 -14.24
C GLY A 126 1.36 6.11 -14.62
N ASP A 127 1.23 4.88 -14.12
CA ASP A 127 0.12 3.99 -14.44
C ASP A 127 -0.41 3.22 -13.22
N LEU A 128 -1.47 2.44 -13.45
CA LEU A 128 -2.05 1.53 -12.45
C LEU A 128 -1.83 0.09 -12.89
N LEU A 129 -1.31 -0.74 -12.00
CA LEU A 129 -1.22 -2.18 -12.17
C LEU A 129 -2.46 -2.83 -11.54
N ALA A 130 -3.11 -3.72 -12.29
CA ALA A 130 -4.22 -4.53 -11.81
C ALA A 130 -3.84 -6.01 -11.83
N ILE A 131 -4.20 -6.72 -10.77
CA ILE A 131 -3.92 -8.14 -10.61
C ILE A 131 -5.20 -8.86 -10.17
N PRO A 132 -5.91 -9.51 -11.11
CA PRO A 132 -7.10 -10.28 -10.77
C PRO A 132 -6.77 -11.42 -9.81
N ILE A 133 -7.75 -11.85 -9.01
CA ILE A 133 -7.60 -13.06 -8.21
C ILE A 133 -7.28 -14.25 -9.13
N ASN A 134 -6.19 -14.98 -8.82
CA ASN A 134 -5.65 -16.06 -9.66
C ASN A 134 -5.27 -15.66 -11.09
N GLY A 135 -5.11 -14.35 -11.36
CA GLY A 135 -4.74 -13.79 -12.65
C GLY A 135 -3.27 -13.36 -12.70
N GLN A 136 -2.88 -12.85 -13.88
CA GLN A 136 -1.56 -12.25 -14.08
C GLN A 136 -1.63 -10.72 -13.94
N PRO A 137 -0.56 -10.08 -13.45
CA PRO A 137 -0.47 -8.63 -13.40
C PRO A 137 -0.59 -8.01 -14.80
N ARG A 138 -1.37 -6.93 -14.91
CA ARG A 138 -1.51 -6.16 -16.16
C ARG A 138 -1.68 -4.68 -15.86
N SER A 139 -1.04 -3.83 -16.67
CA SER A 139 -1.29 -2.38 -16.63
C SER A 139 -2.70 -2.07 -17.11
N LEU A 140 -3.36 -1.12 -16.46
CA LEU A 140 -4.62 -0.56 -16.94
C LEU A 140 -4.36 0.42 -18.07
N ILE A 141 -5.14 0.30 -19.14
CA ILE A 141 -5.08 1.20 -20.29
C ILE A 141 -5.90 2.44 -19.93
N LEU A 142 -5.19 3.48 -19.50
CA LEU A 142 -5.73 4.77 -19.08
C LEU A 142 -4.82 5.88 -19.63
N GLU A 143 -5.32 7.12 -19.63
CA GLU A 143 -4.43 8.26 -19.84
C GLU A 143 -3.36 8.29 -18.72
N PRO A 144 -2.07 8.43 -19.07
CA PRO A 144 -0.99 8.42 -18.09
C PRO A 144 -1.19 9.44 -16.97
N PHE A 145 -0.80 9.04 -15.77
CA PHE A 145 -0.69 9.91 -14.62
C PHE A 145 0.70 10.54 -14.61
N LYS A 146 0.81 11.77 -14.12
CA LYS A 146 2.10 12.40 -13.81
C LYS A 146 2.85 11.64 -12.72
N ALA A 147 2.15 11.30 -11.63
CA ALA A 147 2.69 10.58 -10.48
C ALA A 147 1.52 10.11 -9.60
N PRO A 148 0.92 8.94 -9.87
CA PRO A 148 -0.23 8.46 -9.11
C PRO A 148 0.23 8.05 -7.71
N ALA A 149 -0.46 8.53 -6.69
CA ALA A 149 -0.12 8.31 -5.29
C ALA A 149 -1.10 7.33 -4.62
N ASP A 150 -1.17 7.33 -3.27
CA ASP A 150 -2.11 6.51 -2.51
C ASP A 150 -3.57 6.81 -2.92
N HIS A 151 -4.31 5.77 -3.25
CA HIS A 151 -5.67 5.87 -3.82
C HIS A 151 -6.69 5.16 -2.95
N ARG A 152 -7.96 5.52 -3.14
CA ARG A 152 -9.07 4.91 -2.40
C ARG A 152 -10.15 4.44 -3.36
N LEU A 153 -10.72 3.28 -3.04
CA LEU A 153 -11.80 2.66 -3.78
C LEU A 153 -13.07 2.66 -2.94
N LEU A 154 -14.16 3.14 -3.53
CA LEU A 154 -15.50 3.06 -2.96
C LEU A 154 -16.34 2.11 -3.82
N THR A 155 -16.94 1.09 -3.21
CA THR A 155 -17.91 0.23 -3.89
C THR A 155 -19.29 0.87 -3.84
N LEU A 156 -19.97 0.93 -4.98
CA LEU A 156 -21.32 1.46 -5.13
C LEU A 156 -22.37 0.36 -4.97
N GLU A 157 -23.62 0.75 -4.76
CA GLU A 157 -24.75 -0.17 -4.59
C GLU A 157 -24.97 -1.09 -5.80
N ASP A 158 -24.67 -0.62 -7.02
CA ASP A 158 -24.77 -1.43 -8.24
C ASP A 158 -23.68 -2.51 -8.34
N GLY A 159 -22.70 -2.49 -7.43
CA GLY A 159 -21.55 -3.37 -7.35
C GLY A 159 -20.36 -2.92 -8.20
N SER A 160 -20.47 -1.80 -8.94
CA SER A 160 -19.31 -1.11 -9.52
C SER A 160 -18.53 -0.36 -8.44
N SER A 161 -17.39 0.22 -8.79
CA SER A 161 -16.59 0.99 -7.84
C SER A 161 -16.13 2.31 -8.43
N ILE A 162 -15.85 3.27 -7.57
CA ILE A 162 -15.16 4.52 -7.90
C ILE A 162 -13.77 4.45 -7.28
N LEU A 163 -12.75 4.62 -8.11
CA LEU A 163 -11.36 4.74 -7.68
C LEU A 163 -10.92 6.20 -7.81
N ALA A 164 -10.57 6.82 -6.69
CA ALA A 164 -10.02 8.17 -6.64
C ALA A 164 -8.49 8.09 -6.53
N VAL A 165 -7.79 8.57 -7.56
CA VAL A 165 -6.33 8.50 -7.66
C VAL A 165 -5.76 9.91 -7.68
N PRO A 166 -5.15 10.38 -6.58
CA PRO A 166 -4.46 11.66 -6.55
C PRO A 166 -3.14 11.59 -7.32
N GLU A 167 -2.74 12.71 -7.92
CA GLU A 167 -1.45 12.90 -8.57
C GLU A 167 -0.55 13.75 -7.69
N GLN A 168 0.53 13.16 -7.19
CA GLN A 168 1.54 13.86 -6.41
C GLN A 168 2.58 14.47 -7.36
N ASP A 169 2.29 15.66 -7.90
CA ASP A 169 3.31 16.41 -8.65
C ASP A 169 4.45 16.83 -7.70
N ARG A 170 5.52 16.03 -7.68
CA ARG A 170 6.70 16.26 -6.82
C ARG A 170 7.55 17.44 -7.27
N THR A 171 7.21 18.04 -8.41
CA THR A 171 7.93 19.19 -8.98
C THR A 171 7.22 20.51 -8.75
N ASP A 172 5.91 20.49 -8.44
CA ASP A 172 5.17 21.70 -8.08
C ASP A 172 5.44 22.07 -6.61
N PRO A 173 6.11 23.20 -6.33
CA PRO A 173 6.36 23.64 -4.96
C PRO A 173 5.10 24.14 -4.25
N LYS A 174 3.98 24.35 -4.97
CA LYS A 174 2.73 24.82 -4.37
C LYS A 174 1.98 23.65 -3.75
N PRO A 175 1.75 23.67 -2.42
CA PRO A 175 0.93 22.64 -1.81
C PRO A 175 -0.51 22.75 -2.34
N TRP A 176 -1.23 21.63 -2.34
CA TRP A 176 -2.67 21.55 -2.66
C TRP A 176 -3.08 21.76 -4.13
N ASN A 177 -2.14 21.83 -5.07
CA ASN A 177 -2.43 21.88 -6.50
C ASN A 177 -2.52 20.47 -7.15
N GLN A 178 -2.97 19.49 -6.39
CA GLN A 178 -2.97 18.09 -6.80
C GLN A 178 -4.24 17.77 -7.59
N ASN A 179 -4.07 17.20 -8.77
CA ASN A 179 -5.19 16.65 -9.52
C ASN A 179 -5.63 15.32 -8.90
N VAL A 180 -6.92 15.03 -8.98
CA VAL A 180 -7.46 13.72 -8.64
C VAL A 180 -8.20 13.18 -9.86
N LYS A 181 -7.75 12.05 -10.40
CA LYS A 181 -8.50 11.35 -11.43
C LYS A 181 -9.50 10.41 -10.78
N ILE A 182 -10.75 10.48 -11.24
CA ILE A 182 -11.84 9.63 -10.77
C ILE A 182 -12.14 8.59 -11.85
N ILE A 183 -11.99 7.31 -11.51
CA ILE A 183 -12.15 6.20 -12.45
C ILE A 183 -13.34 5.34 -11.99
N LYS A 184 -14.31 5.12 -12.88
CA LYS A 184 -15.36 4.12 -12.64
C LYS A 184 -14.87 2.74 -13.04
N ILE A 185 -14.89 1.82 -12.09
CA ILE A 185 -14.51 0.42 -12.24
C ILE A 185 -15.78 -0.43 -12.39
N PRO A 186 -15.95 -1.21 -13.47
CA PRO A 186 -17.13 -2.06 -13.65
C PRO A 186 -17.24 -3.14 -12.57
N LYS A 187 -18.47 -3.56 -12.24
CA LYS A 187 -18.77 -4.63 -11.25
C LYS A 187 -18.00 -5.93 -11.44
N LYS A 188 -17.66 -6.27 -12.69
CA LYS A 188 -17.00 -7.54 -13.04
C LYS A 188 -15.46 -7.46 -13.02
N PHE A 189 -14.91 -6.32 -12.62
CA PHE A 189 -13.48 -6.05 -12.63
C PHE A 189 -12.75 -6.66 -11.43
#